data_AF-A0A453S4K3-F1
#
_entry.id   AF-A0A453S4K3-F1
#
_cell.length_a   1.000
_cell.length_b   1.000
_cell.length_c   1.000
_cell.angle_alpha   90.00
_cell.angle_beta   90.00
_cell.angle_gamma   90.00
#
_symmetry.space_group_name_H-M   'P 1'
#
loop_
_entity.id
_entity.type
_entity.pdbx_description
1 polymer ?
#
loop_
_entity_poly.entity_id
_entity_poly.type
_entity_poly.pdbx_seq_one_letter_code
_entity_poly.pdbx_strand_id
1 'polypeptide(L)'
;LAPKRPIPNNTHRAFLPRSRTAATAHRGDAMPAAGLRPLAVALLLLLSVASANARVGDECSAGAGCGSGLHCAACGDGGAGVCARATPVDPLTHGTGLPFNNYSWLTTHNSFALAGAPSATGAAIIAPTNQEDSVTAQLKNGVRGLMLDTYDFNNDVWLCHSFGGKCYNITAFQPAINVFKEIQTFLEANPSAVITVFLEDYTVAGSLPKVFNASGLMKYWFPVAKMPKSGGNWPLLKDMISQNERLLVFASKKAKEASEGIPFEWNYVVESQCRIPT
;
A
#
# COMPACT_ATOMS: atom_id res chain seq x y z
N LEU A 1 -13.90 -6.39 36.68
CA LEU A 1 -14.16 -5.18 37.51
C LEU A 1 -13.24 -5.22 38.74
N ALA A 2 -12.25 -4.33 38.75
CA ALA A 2 -11.28 -3.92 39.81
C ALA A 2 -9.88 -3.71 39.16
N PRO A 3 -9.04 -2.75 39.61
CA PRO A 3 -9.13 -1.35 39.21
C PRO A 3 -7.83 -0.75 38.62
N LYS A 4 -7.99 0.40 37.93
CA LYS A 4 -6.92 1.28 37.41
C LYS A 4 -6.09 1.91 38.55
N ARG A 5 -4.78 2.07 38.30
CA ARG A 5 -3.88 2.95 39.09
C ARG A 5 -3.62 4.28 38.34
N PRO A 6 -3.35 5.40 39.06
CA PRO A 6 -3.31 6.75 38.49
C PRO A 6 -1.91 7.18 38.03
N ILE A 7 -1.89 8.05 37.01
CA ILE A 7 -0.72 8.75 36.47
C ILE A 7 -0.58 10.10 37.21
N PRO A 8 0.62 10.54 37.65
CA PRO A 8 0.80 11.87 38.22
C PRO A 8 0.96 12.96 37.14
N ASN A 9 0.24 14.06 37.36
CA ASN A 9 0.40 15.36 36.74
C ASN A 9 1.81 15.93 37.01
N ASN A 10 2.41 16.58 36.00
CA ASN A 10 3.50 17.51 36.24
C ASN A 10 3.22 18.83 35.54
N THR A 11 3.16 19.89 36.33
CA THR A 11 2.86 21.27 35.92
C THR A 11 4.07 22.18 36.13
N HIS A 12 4.22 23.13 35.21
CA HIS A 12 4.94 24.41 35.26
C HIS A 12 6.49 24.41 35.24
N ARG A 13 7.07 25.06 34.23
CA ARG A 13 7.44 26.50 34.31
C ARG A 13 7.91 27.05 32.96
N ALA A 14 7.43 28.26 32.67
CA ALA A 14 7.88 29.13 31.59
C ALA A 14 9.12 29.93 32.02
N PHE A 15 10.02 30.25 31.08
CA PHE A 15 10.93 31.39 31.15
C PHE A 15 11.09 32.01 29.76
N LEU A 16 10.89 33.33 29.69
CA LEU A 16 10.97 34.21 28.52
C LEU A 16 12.42 34.69 28.25
N PRO A 17 12.69 35.30 27.08
CA PRO A 17 14.04 35.54 26.55
C PRO A 17 14.57 36.98 26.72
N ARG A 18 15.88 37.16 26.50
CA ARG A 18 16.63 38.41 26.22
C ARG A 18 17.99 37.99 25.63
N SER A 19 18.74 38.70 24.79
CA SER A 19 18.58 39.79 23.82
C SER A 19 20.00 40.11 23.33
N ARG A 20 20.20 40.23 22.00
CA ARG A 20 21.20 40.99 21.19
C ARG A 20 22.63 41.25 21.71
N THR A 21 23.63 41.07 20.81
CA THR A 21 24.52 42.06 20.11
C THR A 21 25.87 41.37 19.80
N ALA A 22 26.35 41.24 18.56
CA ALA A 22 26.95 42.22 17.62
C ALA A 22 28.45 41.89 17.41
N ALA A 23 28.90 42.14 16.18
CA ALA A 23 30.17 41.73 15.56
C ALA A 23 31.43 42.43 16.09
N THR A 24 32.60 41.86 15.80
CA THR A 24 33.75 42.58 15.20
C THR A 24 34.79 41.59 14.65
N ALA A 25 35.35 41.94 13.48
CA ALA A 25 36.45 41.27 12.80
C ALA A 25 37.80 41.89 13.19
N HIS A 26 38.89 41.13 13.06
CA HIS A 26 40.22 41.70 12.82
C HIS A 26 41.12 40.74 12.02
N ARG A 27 41.67 41.26 10.91
CA ARG A 27 42.81 40.74 10.16
C ARG A 27 44.12 41.08 10.89
N GLY A 28 45.15 40.26 10.71
CA GLY A 28 46.55 40.58 11.02
C GLY A 28 47.49 39.51 10.46
N ASP A 29 48.46 39.96 9.68
CA ASP A 29 49.32 39.20 8.76
C ASP A 29 50.55 38.52 9.37
N ALA A 30 51.16 37.66 8.54
CA ALA A 30 52.61 37.39 8.36
C ALA A 30 53.34 36.35 9.27
N MET A 31 53.86 35.32 8.59
CA MET A 31 54.99 34.46 9.00
C MET A 31 56.34 35.17 8.78
N PRO A 32 57.47 34.67 9.35
CA PRO A 32 58.28 33.70 8.58
C PRO A 32 58.94 32.56 9.40
N ALA A 33 59.04 31.42 8.70
CA ALA A 33 60.11 30.40 8.61
C ALA A 33 60.96 30.00 9.84
N ALA A 34 60.94 28.70 10.15
CA ALA A 34 62.02 27.73 9.93
C ALA A 34 62.12 26.70 11.08
N GLY A 35 61.90 25.42 10.78
CA GLY A 35 62.08 24.34 11.74
C GLY A 35 61.50 23.02 11.25
N LEU A 36 62.22 22.37 10.33
CA LEU A 36 61.95 20.99 9.93
C LEU A 36 62.16 20.06 11.13
N ARG A 37 61.12 19.34 11.56
CA ARG A 37 61.25 18.00 12.17
C ARG A 37 59.92 17.22 12.04
N PRO A 38 60.00 15.91 11.76
CA PRO A 38 58.92 15.14 11.14
C PRO A 38 58.03 14.52 12.22
N LEU A 39 56.71 14.63 12.07
CA LEU A 39 55.70 13.63 12.46
C LEU A 39 54.34 14.31 12.41
N ALA A 40 53.58 14.06 11.34
CA ALA A 40 52.13 13.98 11.29
C ALA A 40 51.70 14.09 9.83
N VAL A 41 52.04 13.07 9.03
CA VAL A 41 51.11 12.70 7.95
C VAL A 41 49.92 12.08 8.68
N ALA A 42 49.07 12.94 9.25
CA ALA A 42 47.70 12.58 9.53
C ALA A 42 47.07 12.40 8.15
N LEU A 43 47.28 11.21 7.60
CA LEU A 43 46.44 10.68 6.56
C LEU A 43 45.05 10.64 7.20
N LEU A 44 44.30 11.74 7.05
CA LEU A 44 42.86 11.69 7.02
C LEU A 44 42.52 10.77 5.85
N LEU A 45 42.61 9.47 6.12
CA LEU A 45 41.68 8.50 5.59
C LEU A 45 40.32 9.08 5.96
N LEU A 46 39.79 9.89 5.05
CA LEU A 46 38.37 9.96 4.78
C LEU A 46 37.97 8.51 4.55
N LEU A 47 37.70 7.80 5.66
CA LEU A 47 36.75 6.74 5.71
C LEU A 47 35.44 7.39 5.29
N SER A 48 35.26 7.59 3.98
CA SER A 48 33.97 7.36 3.38
C SER A 48 33.70 5.87 3.60
N VAL A 49 33.35 5.51 4.84
CA VAL A 49 32.36 4.46 5.03
C VAL A 49 31.18 5.01 4.25
N ALA A 50 31.06 4.58 3.00
CA ALA A 50 29.77 4.56 2.35
C ALA A 50 28.91 3.79 3.35
N SER A 51 28.08 4.51 4.10
CA SER A 51 27.10 3.91 4.97
C SER A 51 26.35 2.94 4.08
N ALA A 52 26.59 1.64 4.25
CA ALA A 52 25.83 0.65 3.54
C ALA A 52 24.38 0.96 3.89
N ASN A 53 23.57 1.35 2.90
CA ASN A 53 22.21 1.78 3.20
C ASN A 53 21.50 0.63 3.94
N ALA A 54 20.82 0.95 5.03
CA ALA A 54 20.23 -0.05 5.92
C ALA A 54 19.23 -0.93 5.13
N ARG A 55 19.31 -2.24 5.31
CA ARG A 55 18.52 -3.25 4.59
C ARG A 55 17.19 -3.49 5.29
N VAL A 56 16.32 -4.28 4.64
CA VAL A 56 15.08 -4.73 5.27
C VAL A 56 15.40 -5.42 6.60
N GLY A 57 14.77 -4.95 7.69
CA GLY A 57 14.96 -5.45 9.05
C GLY A 57 15.99 -4.68 9.89
N ASP A 58 16.82 -3.83 9.27
CA ASP A 58 17.77 -3.00 10.02
C ASP A 58 17.03 -1.87 10.75
N GLU A 59 17.50 -1.50 11.95
CA GLU A 59 16.92 -0.39 12.70
C GLU A 59 17.08 0.95 11.99
N CYS A 60 16.07 1.81 12.12
CA CYS A 60 16.05 3.14 11.55
C CYS A 60 15.24 4.10 12.42
N SER A 61 15.57 5.38 12.31
CA SER A 61 14.84 6.48 12.95
C SER A 61 14.12 7.38 11.96
N ALA A 62 14.48 7.32 10.68
CA ALA A 62 13.87 8.06 9.58
C ALA A 62 14.11 7.32 8.24
N GLY A 63 13.24 7.56 7.25
CA GLY A 63 13.32 6.89 5.95
C GLY A 63 14.65 7.11 5.19
N ALA A 64 15.30 8.27 5.37
CA ALA A 64 16.61 8.56 4.76
C ALA A 64 17.75 7.65 5.26
N GLY A 65 17.56 6.96 6.39
CA GLY A 65 18.50 5.95 6.89
C GLY A 65 18.39 4.59 6.19
N CYS A 66 17.33 4.36 5.41
CA CYS A 66 17.07 3.09 4.76
C CYS A 66 17.61 3.02 3.32
N GLY A 67 17.78 1.79 2.84
CA GLY A 67 18.04 1.44 1.44
C GLY A 67 17.13 2.15 0.46
N SER A 68 17.60 2.34 -0.77
CA SER A 68 16.78 2.88 -1.85
C SER A 68 15.49 2.06 -1.99
N GLY A 69 14.34 2.73 -1.94
CA GLY A 69 13.02 2.10 -2.00
C GLY A 69 12.49 1.53 -0.67
N LEU A 70 13.26 1.64 0.43
CA LEU A 70 12.85 1.21 1.76
C LEU A 70 12.31 2.38 2.59
N HIS A 71 11.36 2.06 3.46
CA HIS A 71 10.74 3.00 4.40
C HIS A 71 11.03 2.60 5.83
N CYS A 72 11.27 3.59 6.69
CA CYS A 72 11.38 3.34 8.11
C CYS A 72 9.99 3.18 8.72
N ALA A 73 9.63 1.98 9.15
CA ALA A 73 8.32 1.66 9.72
C ALA A 73 8.46 1.07 11.12
N ALA A 74 7.51 1.37 12.00
CA ALA A 74 7.49 0.77 13.33
C ALA A 74 7.02 -0.69 13.24
N CYS A 75 7.76 -1.61 13.86
CA CYS A 75 7.28 -2.97 14.09
C CYS A 75 6.55 -3.03 15.44
N GLY A 76 5.21 -3.07 15.40
CA GLY A 76 4.35 -3.24 16.60
C GLY A 76 4.20 -1.98 17.47
N ASP A 77 3.65 -2.18 18.67
CA ASP A 77 3.23 -1.11 19.60
C ASP A 77 4.42 -0.48 20.35
N GLY A 78 5.30 0.23 19.63
CA GLY A 78 6.36 1.06 20.22
C GLY A 78 7.79 0.51 20.11
N GLY A 79 8.04 -0.45 19.21
CA GLY A 79 9.40 -0.91 18.87
C GLY A 79 10.21 0.15 18.11
N ALA A 80 11.54 -0.01 18.07
CA ALA A 80 12.40 0.78 17.20
C ALA A 80 11.91 0.66 15.74
N GLY A 81 12.00 1.76 14.98
CA GLY A 81 11.72 1.72 13.56
C GLY A 81 12.65 0.73 12.88
N VAL A 82 12.15 -0.02 11.90
CA VAL A 82 12.96 -0.87 11.04
C VAL A 82 12.75 -0.48 9.59
N CYS A 83 13.80 -0.58 8.80
CA CYS A 83 13.70 -0.43 7.37
C CYS A 83 12.84 -1.58 6.84
N ALA A 84 11.71 -1.23 6.25
CA ALA A 84 10.69 -2.13 5.75
C ALA A 84 10.27 -1.68 4.34
N ARG A 85 9.39 -2.46 3.71
CA ARG A 85 8.82 -2.22 2.37
C ARG A 85 9.88 -2.12 1.28
N ALA A 86 10.17 -3.23 0.61
CA ALA A 86 10.94 -3.23 -0.64
C ALA A 86 10.01 -3.03 -1.85
N THR A 87 10.49 -2.33 -2.88
CA THR A 87 9.80 -2.32 -4.17
C THR A 87 9.75 -3.76 -4.71
N PRO A 88 8.55 -4.32 -4.99
CA PRO A 88 8.44 -5.65 -5.55
C PRO A 88 9.06 -5.69 -6.94
N VAL A 89 9.56 -6.87 -7.34
CA VAL A 89 9.98 -7.10 -8.72
C VAL A 89 8.76 -6.95 -9.62
N ASP A 90 8.83 -6.04 -10.59
CA ASP A 90 7.76 -5.91 -11.59
C ASP A 90 7.74 -7.18 -12.46
N PRO A 91 6.62 -7.94 -12.50
CA PRO A 91 6.51 -9.15 -13.30
C PRO A 91 6.83 -8.94 -14.78
N LEU A 92 6.63 -7.71 -15.31
CA LEU A 92 6.94 -7.37 -16.69
C LEU A 92 8.44 -7.43 -17.03
N THR A 93 9.33 -7.41 -16.02
CA THR A 93 10.78 -7.57 -16.23
C THR A 93 11.14 -8.97 -16.75
N HIS A 94 10.27 -9.97 -16.57
CA HIS A 94 10.41 -11.32 -17.13
C HIS A 94 9.78 -11.46 -18.52
N GLY A 95 9.41 -10.34 -19.16
CA GLY A 95 8.68 -10.30 -20.42
C GLY A 95 7.19 -10.61 -20.25
N THR A 96 6.45 -10.66 -21.36
CA THR A 96 4.98 -10.81 -21.40
C THR A 96 4.52 -12.09 -22.11
N GLY A 97 5.46 -13.02 -22.35
CA GLY A 97 5.24 -14.23 -23.15
C GLY A 97 4.71 -15.44 -22.37
N LEU A 98 4.53 -15.34 -21.05
CA LEU A 98 3.99 -16.42 -20.23
C LEU A 98 2.46 -16.27 -20.05
N PRO A 99 1.75 -17.37 -19.75
CA PRO A 99 0.39 -17.31 -19.22
C PRO A 99 0.29 -16.39 -18.00
N PHE A 100 -0.80 -15.64 -17.86
CA PHE A 100 -1.00 -14.71 -16.74
C PHE A 100 -0.82 -15.35 -15.35
N ASN A 101 -1.26 -16.60 -15.18
CA ASN A 101 -1.14 -17.37 -13.95
C ASN A 101 0.27 -17.94 -13.69
N ASN A 102 1.24 -17.69 -14.58
CA ASN A 102 2.64 -18.07 -14.40
C ASN A 102 3.51 -16.90 -13.90
N TYR A 103 2.90 -15.78 -13.52
CA TYR A 103 3.53 -14.65 -12.85
C TYR A 103 3.12 -14.59 -11.38
N SER A 104 3.98 -14.01 -10.54
CA SER A 104 3.65 -13.69 -9.14
C SER A 104 3.20 -12.24 -9.04
N TRP A 105 2.02 -12.00 -8.47
CA TRP A 105 1.41 -10.67 -8.39
C TRP A 105 1.24 -10.25 -6.94
N LEU A 106 1.87 -9.14 -6.54
CA LEU A 106 1.67 -8.58 -5.21
C LEU A 106 0.21 -8.15 -5.04
N THR A 107 -0.43 -8.66 -3.99
CA THR A 107 -1.85 -8.45 -3.69
C THR A 107 -2.02 -7.95 -2.26
N THR A 108 -2.89 -6.96 -2.05
CA THR A 108 -3.16 -6.35 -0.74
C THR A 108 -4.56 -6.72 -0.22
N HIS A 109 -4.64 -7.09 1.07
CA HIS A 109 -5.88 -7.43 1.76
C HIS A 109 -6.58 -6.18 2.29
N ASN A 110 -7.88 -6.01 2.01
CA ASN A 110 -8.65 -4.81 2.38
C ASN A 110 -7.93 -3.52 1.99
N SER A 111 -7.63 -3.42 0.70
CA SER A 111 -6.74 -2.40 0.12
C SER A 111 -7.19 -0.96 0.40
N PHE A 112 -8.48 -0.77 0.70
CA PHE A 112 -9.07 0.54 1.00
C PHE A 112 -8.95 0.95 2.48
N ALA A 113 -8.62 0.01 3.38
CA ALA A 113 -8.66 0.19 4.83
C ALA A 113 -7.40 0.90 5.34
N LEU A 114 -7.24 2.16 4.93
CA LEU A 114 -6.09 3.01 5.23
C LEU A 114 -6.11 3.51 6.69
N ALA A 115 -5.02 3.30 7.42
CA ALA A 115 -4.82 3.79 8.77
C ALA A 115 -4.94 5.32 8.84
N GLY A 116 -5.75 5.81 9.79
CA GLY A 116 -5.98 7.25 9.99
C GLY A 116 -6.83 7.94 8.91
N ALA A 117 -7.35 7.21 7.92
CA ALA A 117 -8.23 7.79 6.93
C ALA A 117 -9.56 8.25 7.56
N PRO A 118 -10.09 9.42 7.18
CA PRO A 118 -11.42 9.83 7.59
C PRO A 118 -12.49 9.00 6.86
N SER A 119 -13.62 8.70 7.53
CA SER A 119 -14.77 8.13 6.85
C SER A 119 -15.44 9.18 5.96
N ALA A 120 -15.82 8.81 4.74
CA ALA A 120 -16.65 9.66 3.88
C ALA A 120 -18.06 9.90 4.45
N THR A 121 -18.49 9.15 5.46
CA THR A 121 -19.73 9.41 6.21
C THR A 121 -19.60 10.54 7.23
N GLY A 122 -18.36 10.94 7.57
CA GLY A 122 -18.06 11.84 8.68
C GLY A 122 -18.01 11.18 10.05
N ALA A 123 -18.38 9.90 10.18
CA ALA A 123 -18.24 9.16 11.43
C ALA A 123 -16.77 8.77 11.70
N ALA A 124 -16.45 8.54 12.97
CA ALA A 124 -15.18 7.91 13.32
C ALA A 124 -15.16 6.47 12.82
N ILE A 125 -14.02 6.03 12.26
CA ILE A 125 -13.81 4.63 11.88
C ILE A 125 -13.42 3.84 13.12
N ILE A 126 -14.28 2.89 13.49
CA ILE A 126 -14.08 1.91 14.56
C ILE A 126 -14.07 0.52 13.91
N ALA A 127 -13.05 0.30 13.09
CA ALA A 127 -12.81 -0.95 12.39
C ALA A 127 -11.29 -1.14 12.21
N PRO A 128 -10.82 -2.39 12.05
CA PRO A 128 -9.43 -2.65 11.67
C PRO A 128 -9.03 -1.91 10.40
N THR A 129 -7.76 -1.50 10.36
CA THR A 129 -7.11 -0.93 9.17
C THR A 129 -6.00 -1.87 8.74
N ASN A 130 -5.82 -2.05 7.44
CA ASN A 130 -4.88 -3.02 6.87
C ASN A 130 -3.73 -2.35 6.12
N GLN A 131 -3.87 -1.09 5.76
CA GLN A 131 -2.94 -0.41 4.86
C GLN A 131 -2.44 0.89 5.49
N GLU A 132 -1.21 1.28 5.15
CA GLU A 132 -0.67 2.62 5.47
C GLU A 132 -0.49 3.46 4.19
N ASP A 133 -0.80 2.89 3.03
CA ASP A 133 -0.78 3.55 1.71
C ASP A 133 -2.19 3.62 1.13
N SER A 134 -2.50 4.71 0.42
CA SER A 134 -3.72 4.78 -0.41
C SER A 134 -3.67 3.76 -1.55
N VAL A 135 -4.80 3.42 -2.15
CA VAL A 135 -4.84 2.49 -3.30
C VAL A 135 -3.99 3.00 -4.46
N THR A 136 -4.05 4.30 -4.77
CA THR A 136 -3.15 4.92 -5.76
C THR A 136 -1.67 4.68 -5.43
N ALA A 137 -1.26 4.82 -4.16
CA ALA A 137 0.12 4.58 -3.76
C ALA A 137 0.49 3.09 -3.85
N GLN A 138 -0.38 2.19 -3.39
CA GLN A 138 -0.21 0.74 -3.54
C GLN A 138 0.06 0.34 -5.00
N LEU A 139 -0.76 0.83 -5.93
CA LEU A 139 -0.62 0.55 -7.37
C LEU A 139 0.71 1.09 -7.95
N LYS A 140 1.10 2.31 -7.55
CA LYS A 140 2.41 2.90 -7.92
C LYS A 140 3.59 2.12 -7.34
N ASN A 141 3.39 1.52 -6.17
CA ASN A 141 4.39 0.71 -5.48
C ASN A 141 4.42 -0.76 -5.94
N GLY A 142 3.74 -1.09 -7.04
CA GLY A 142 3.84 -2.40 -7.69
C GLY A 142 2.78 -3.42 -7.30
N VAL A 143 1.80 -3.04 -6.47
CA VAL A 143 0.61 -3.88 -6.23
C VAL A 143 -0.16 -4.04 -7.54
N ARG A 144 -0.61 -5.27 -7.82
CA ARG A 144 -1.41 -5.62 -9.00
C ARG A 144 -2.66 -6.42 -8.67
N GLY A 145 -2.82 -6.86 -7.41
CA GLY A 145 -4.06 -7.43 -6.88
C GLY A 145 -4.62 -6.59 -5.74
N LEU A 146 -5.93 -6.37 -5.71
CA LEU A 146 -6.62 -5.63 -4.65
C LEU A 146 -7.79 -6.46 -4.12
N MET A 147 -7.79 -6.78 -2.83
CA MET A 147 -8.98 -7.34 -2.16
C MET A 147 -9.79 -6.21 -1.54
N LEU A 148 -11.10 -6.21 -1.79
CA LEU A 148 -12.03 -5.15 -1.42
C LEU A 148 -13.34 -5.75 -0.88
N ASP A 149 -13.79 -5.25 0.26
CA ASP A 149 -15.07 -5.64 0.84
C ASP A 149 -16.16 -4.68 0.38
N THR A 150 -17.12 -5.17 -0.40
CA THR A 150 -18.17 -4.32 -1.00
C THR A 150 -19.52 -4.56 -0.35
N TYR A 151 -20.18 -3.48 0.08
CA TYR A 151 -21.50 -3.50 0.72
C TYR A 151 -22.44 -2.51 0.04
N ASP A 152 -23.74 -2.84 -0.03
CA ASP A 152 -24.74 -1.80 -0.27
C ASP A 152 -24.94 -1.00 1.01
N PHE A 153 -24.72 0.31 0.93
CA PHE A 153 -24.83 1.23 2.05
C PHE A 153 -25.13 2.64 1.55
N ASN A 154 -25.99 3.38 2.25
CA ASN A 154 -26.37 4.74 1.85
C ASN A 154 -26.76 4.88 0.36
N ASN A 155 -27.48 3.88 -0.17
CA ASN A 155 -27.95 3.79 -1.57
C ASN A 155 -26.85 3.66 -2.65
N ASP A 156 -25.61 3.34 -2.26
CA ASP A 156 -24.48 3.12 -3.15
C ASP A 156 -23.69 1.87 -2.74
N VAL A 157 -22.69 1.48 -3.54
CA VAL A 157 -21.70 0.47 -3.16
C VAL A 157 -20.58 1.15 -2.37
N TRP A 158 -20.34 0.67 -1.16
CA TRP A 158 -19.33 1.17 -0.24
C TRP A 158 -18.28 0.12 0.09
N LEU A 159 -17.11 0.61 0.45
CA LEU A 159 -16.04 -0.18 1.01
C LEU A 159 -16.08 -0.07 2.53
N CYS A 160 -16.33 -1.20 3.19
CA CYS A 160 -16.52 -1.27 4.64
C CYS A 160 -15.77 -2.46 5.22
N HIS A 161 -15.04 -2.26 6.31
CA HIS A 161 -14.42 -3.35 7.05
C HIS A 161 -15.36 -3.76 8.19
N SER A 162 -16.35 -4.58 7.87
CA SER A 162 -17.53 -4.79 8.71
C SER A 162 -17.82 -6.26 9.02
N PHE A 163 -18.98 -6.55 9.61
CA PHE A 163 -19.36 -7.88 10.06
C PHE A 163 -20.86 -8.14 9.88
N GLY A 164 -21.23 -9.42 9.82
CA GLY A 164 -22.64 -9.84 9.70
C GLY A 164 -23.28 -9.45 8.37
N GLY A 165 -22.48 -9.22 7.32
CA GLY A 165 -22.96 -8.85 5.99
C GLY A 165 -23.66 -7.51 5.91
N LYS A 166 -23.39 -6.59 6.84
CA LYS A 166 -23.93 -5.23 6.86
C LYS A 166 -22.81 -4.23 7.03
N CYS A 167 -22.92 -3.09 6.36
CA CYS A 167 -22.06 -1.94 6.62
C CYS A 167 -22.73 -0.98 7.60
N TYR A 168 -21.95 -0.49 8.58
CA TYR A 168 -22.35 0.54 9.54
C TYR A 168 -21.52 1.81 9.30
N ASN A 169 -22.04 2.98 9.68
CA ASN A 169 -21.31 4.25 9.58
C ASN A 169 -19.89 4.18 10.19
N ILE A 170 -19.75 3.54 11.35
CA ILE A 170 -18.45 3.39 12.04
C ILE A 170 -17.50 2.39 11.37
N THR A 171 -17.96 1.60 10.41
CA THR A 171 -17.14 0.63 9.65
C THR A 171 -16.96 1.03 8.19
N ALA A 172 -17.62 2.12 7.76
CA ALA A 172 -17.62 2.60 6.39
C ALA A 172 -16.39 3.49 6.15
N PHE A 173 -15.57 3.15 5.15
CA PHE A 173 -14.43 3.97 4.77
C PHE A 173 -14.86 4.98 3.72
N GLN A 174 -15.24 4.51 2.53
CA GLN A 174 -15.62 5.37 1.41
C GLN A 174 -16.48 4.65 0.37
N PRO A 175 -17.19 5.38 -0.50
CA PRO A 175 -17.84 4.81 -1.68
C PRO A 175 -16.84 4.08 -2.59
N ALA A 176 -17.21 2.90 -3.09
CA ALA A 176 -16.35 2.09 -3.95
C ALA A 176 -15.97 2.77 -5.27
N ILE A 177 -16.82 3.69 -5.75
CA ILE A 177 -16.57 4.46 -6.97
C ILE A 177 -15.25 5.26 -6.90
N ASN A 178 -14.81 5.68 -5.72
CA ASN A 178 -13.56 6.42 -5.56
C ASN A 178 -12.37 5.53 -5.88
N VAL A 179 -12.28 4.36 -5.25
CA VAL A 179 -11.22 3.37 -5.49
C VAL A 179 -11.27 2.86 -6.91
N PHE A 180 -12.46 2.63 -7.47
CA PHE A 180 -12.58 2.19 -8.87
C PHE A 180 -12.10 3.25 -9.87
N LYS A 181 -12.27 4.54 -9.57
CA LYS A 181 -11.67 5.64 -10.35
C LYS A 181 -10.15 5.72 -10.19
N GLU A 182 -9.61 5.40 -9.02
CA GLU A 182 -8.15 5.27 -8.84
C GLU A 182 -7.58 4.16 -9.74
N ILE A 183 -8.23 2.99 -9.76
CA ILE A 183 -7.85 1.87 -10.64
C ILE A 183 -7.97 2.28 -12.12
N GLN A 184 -9.07 2.94 -12.50
CA GLN A 184 -9.28 3.38 -13.89
C GLN A 184 -8.18 4.36 -14.32
N THR A 185 -7.89 5.36 -13.48
CA THR A 185 -6.84 6.34 -13.73
C THR A 185 -5.48 5.66 -13.88
N PHE A 186 -5.19 4.67 -13.03
CA PHE A 186 -3.95 3.89 -13.11
C PHE A 186 -3.86 3.08 -14.41
N LEU A 187 -4.91 2.35 -14.79
CA LEU A 187 -4.93 1.55 -16.02
C LEU A 187 -4.84 2.41 -17.29
N GLU A 188 -5.39 3.63 -17.27
CA GLU A 188 -5.26 4.62 -18.35
C GLU A 188 -3.79 5.07 -18.50
N ALA A 189 -3.14 5.42 -17.39
CA ALA A 189 -1.76 5.87 -17.39
C ALA A 189 -0.73 4.75 -17.64
N ASN A 190 -1.12 3.48 -17.43
CA ASN A 190 -0.24 2.33 -17.53
C ASN A 190 -0.82 1.28 -18.51
N PRO A 191 -0.64 1.45 -19.82
CA PRO A 191 -1.29 0.61 -20.83
C PRO A 191 -0.85 -0.86 -20.80
N SER A 192 0.34 -1.15 -20.25
CA SER A 192 0.84 -2.52 -20.09
C SER A 192 0.45 -3.18 -18.76
N ALA A 193 -0.16 -2.45 -17.82
CA ALA A 193 -0.53 -2.99 -16.53
C ALA A 193 -1.83 -3.80 -16.61
N VAL A 194 -1.88 -4.89 -15.86
CA VAL A 194 -3.07 -5.72 -15.62
C VAL A 194 -3.33 -5.71 -14.12
N ILE A 195 -4.59 -5.52 -13.72
CA ILE A 195 -5.03 -5.47 -12.33
C ILE A 195 -6.06 -6.57 -12.06
N THR A 196 -5.94 -7.23 -10.92
CA THR A 196 -6.92 -8.16 -10.40
C THR A 196 -7.62 -7.55 -9.20
N VAL A 197 -8.95 -7.63 -9.16
CA VAL A 197 -9.78 -7.19 -8.03
C VAL A 197 -10.56 -8.38 -7.50
N PHE A 198 -10.40 -8.66 -6.20
CA PHE A 198 -11.18 -9.65 -5.47
C PHE A 198 -12.21 -8.93 -4.62
N LEU A 199 -13.48 -9.30 -4.76
CA LEU A 199 -14.60 -8.67 -4.06
C LEU A 199 -15.15 -9.62 -3.00
N GLU A 200 -14.92 -9.31 -1.72
CA GLU A 200 -15.72 -9.89 -0.65
C GLU A 200 -17.10 -9.22 -0.70
N ASP A 201 -18.05 -9.90 -1.35
CA ASP A 201 -19.26 -9.27 -1.87
C ASP A 201 -20.49 -9.43 -0.95
N TYR A 202 -20.95 -8.32 -0.41
CA TYR A 202 -22.18 -8.20 0.37
C TYR A 202 -23.29 -7.42 -0.35
N THR A 203 -23.13 -7.15 -1.63
CA THR A 203 -24.10 -6.39 -2.43
C THR A 203 -25.22 -7.26 -3.00
N VAL A 204 -26.35 -6.63 -3.33
CA VAL A 204 -27.46 -7.21 -4.10
C VAL A 204 -27.14 -7.26 -5.59
N ALA A 205 -27.92 -8.04 -6.34
CA ALA A 205 -27.74 -8.15 -7.78
C ALA A 205 -27.94 -6.80 -8.48
N GLY A 206 -27.02 -6.42 -9.36
CA GLY A 206 -27.04 -5.19 -10.16
C GLY A 206 -26.23 -4.02 -9.57
N SER A 207 -25.88 -4.07 -8.29
CA SER A 207 -25.11 -3.00 -7.63
C SER A 207 -23.69 -2.88 -8.19
N LEU A 208 -22.96 -4.00 -8.33
CA LEU A 208 -21.58 -4.00 -8.83
C LEU A 208 -21.48 -3.56 -10.31
N PRO A 209 -22.26 -4.09 -11.27
CA PRO A 209 -22.24 -3.63 -12.65
C PRO A 209 -22.49 -2.12 -12.79
N LYS A 210 -23.41 -1.56 -11.99
CA LYS A 210 -23.71 -0.13 -12.00
C LYS A 210 -22.47 0.71 -11.65
N VAL A 211 -21.76 0.34 -10.58
CA VAL A 211 -20.58 1.11 -10.13
C VAL A 211 -19.36 0.89 -11.04
N PHE A 212 -19.16 -0.31 -11.59
CA PHE A 212 -18.09 -0.57 -12.58
C PHE A 212 -18.32 0.18 -13.90
N ASN A 213 -19.58 0.29 -14.35
CA ASN A 213 -19.93 1.09 -15.51
C ASN A 213 -19.69 2.59 -15.24
N ALA A 214 -20.13 3.08 -14.08
CA ALA A 214 -19.94 4.48 -13.68
C ALA A 214 -18.46 4.87 -13.48
N SER A 215 -17.58 3.91 -13.12
CA SER A 215 -16.14 4.16 -13.00
C SER A 215 -15.41 4.16 -14.35
N GLY A 216 -16.03 3.67 -15.42
CA GLY A 216 -15.41 3.52 -16.73
C GLY A 216 -14.46 2.32 -16.83
N LEU A 217 -14.48 1.40 -15.87
CA LEU A 217 -13.61 0.21 -15.85
C LEU A 217 -14.03 -0.88 -16.84
N MET A 218 -15.28 -0.88 -17.31
CA MET A 218 -15.81 -1.92 -18.21
C MET A 218 -15.02 -2.06 -19.51
N LYS A 219 -14.35 -1.00 -19.99
CA LYS A 219 -13.48 -1.05 -21.18
C LYS A 219 -12.21 -1.88 -21.00
N TYR A 220 -11.85 -2.22 -19.75
CA TYR A 220 -10.70 -3.07 -19.43
C TYR A 220 -11.09 -4.50 -19.04
N TRP A 221 -12.38 -4.80 -19.00
CA TRP A 221 -12.91 -6.01 -18.38
C TRP A 221 -12.42 -7.29 -19.06
N PHE A 222 -11.84 -8.22 -18.29
CA PHE A 222 -11.48 -9.53 -18.78
C PHE A 222 -12.72 -10.46 -18.79
N PRO A 223 -13.11 -11.04 -19.94
CA PRO A 223 -14.37 -11.77 -20.06
C PRO A 223 -14.27 -13.18 -19.44
N VAL A 224 -15.31 -13.59 -18.70
CA VAL A 224 -15.42 -14.93 -18.09
C VAL A 224 -15.28 -16.06 -19.13
N ALA A 225 -15.76 -15.86 -20.35
CA ALA A 225 -15.65 -16.84 -21.43
C ALA A 225 -14.20 -17.19 -21.82
N LYS A 226 -13.22 -16.31 -21.51
CA LYS A 226 -11.80 -16.54 -21.75
C LYS A 226 -11.06 -17.07 -20.51
N MET A 227 -11.74 -17.23 -19.38
CA MET A 227 -11.12 -17.79 -18.17
C MET A 227 -10.92 -19.31 -18.35
N PRO A 228 -9.72 -19.83 -18.07
CA PRO A 228 -9.46 -21.24 -18.20
C PRO A 228 -10.22 -22.04 -17.15
N LYS A 229 -10.59 -23.27 -17.51
CA LYS A 229 -11.22 -24.24 -16.61
C LYS A 229 -10.24 -25.34 -16.26
N SER A 230 -10.48 -26.01 -15.14
CA SER A 230 -9.73 -27.21 -14.73
C SER A 230 -8.22 -26.99 -14.64
N GLY A 231 -7.78 -25.82 -14.19
CA GLY A 231 -6.35 -25.50 -14.00
C GLY A 231 -5.56 -25.24 -15.29
N GLY A 232 -6.24 -25.00 -16.42
CA GLY A 232 -5.58 -24.63 -17.67
C GLY A 232 -4.84 -23.27 -17.58
N ASN A 233 -3.92 -23.06 -18.53
CA ASN A 233 -3.22 -21.78 -18.65
C ASN A 233 -4.18 -20.65 -19.00
N TRP A 234 -4.01 -19.51 -18.32
CA TRP A 234 -4.63 -18.25 -18.72
C TRP A 234 -4.03 -17.75 -20.04
N PRO A 235 -4.69 -16.82 -20.76
CA PRO A 235 -4.09 -16.17 -21.92
C PRO A 235 -2.70 -15.60 -21.61
N LEU A 236 -1.89 -15.47 -22.65
CA LEU A 236 -0.58 -14.85 -22.50
C LEU A 236 -0.76 -13.40 -22.05
N LEU A 237 0.14 -12.93 -21.18
CA LEU A 237 0.06 -11.56 -20.67
C LEU A 237 0.06 -10.52 -21.79
N LYS A 238 0.88 -10.72 -22.84
CA LYS A 238 0.90 -9.86 -24.04
C LYS A 238 -0.45 -9.79 -24.77
N ASP A 239 -1.24 -10.86 -24.74
CA ASP A 239 -2.51 -10.95 -25.46
C ASP A 239 -3.62 -10.25 -24.66
N MET A 240 -3.59 -10.36 -23.33
CA MET A 240 -4.48 -9.59 -22.45
C MET A 240 -4.23 -8.08 -22.59
N ILE A 241 -2.95 -7.67 -22.62
CA ILE A 241 -2.56 -6.27 -22.80
C ILE A 241 -3.02 -5.75 -24.16
N SER A 242 -2.72 -6.48 -25.25
CA SER A 242 -3.02 -6.02 -26.61
C SER A 242 -4.53 -5.92 -26.89
N GLN A 243 -5.33 -6.77 -26.26
CA GLN A 243 -6.80 -6.75 -26.35
C GLN A 243 -7.45 -5.76 -25.36
N ASN A 244 -6.65 -5.06 -24.56
CA ASN A 244 -7.10 -4.19 -23.47
C ASN A 244 -7.96 -4.92 -22.41
N GLU A 245 -7.82 -6.23 -22.26
CA GLU A 245 -8.51 -7.06 -21.26
C GLU A 245 -7.68 -7.14 -19.98
N ARG A 246 -7.51 -5.98 -19.35
CA ARG A 246 -6.51 -5.71 -18.31
C ARG A 246 -7.07 -5.60 -16.89
N LEU A 247 -8.35 -5.89 -16.70
CA LEU A 247 -9.00 -5.91 -15.40
C LEU A 247 -9.70 -7.26 -15.19
N LEU A 248 -9.16 -8.07 -14.29
CA LEU A 248 -9.83 -9.27 -13.80
C LEU A 248 -10.59 -8.91 -12.53
N VAL A 249 -11.85 -9.35 -12.43
CA VAL A 249 -12.66 -9.14 -11.24
C VAL A 249 -13.27 -10.48 -10.82
N PHE A 250 -13.20 -10.80 -9.54
CA PHE A 250 -13.83 -11.97 -8.95
C PHE A 250 -14.73 -11.56 -7.79
N ALA A 251 -15.76 -12.35 -7.50
CA ALA A 251 -16.63 -12.14 -6.35
C ALA A 251 -16.72 -13.39 -5.47
N SER A 252 -16.85 -13.16 -4.17
CA SER A 252 -16.99 -14.21 -3.15
C SER A 252 -18.37 -14.87 -3.12
N LYS A 253 -19.35 -14.35 -3.87
CA LYS A 253 -20.70 -14.92 -4.01
C LYS A 253 -20.91 -15.60 -5.36
N LYS A 254 -21.11 -16.91 -5.33
CA LYS A 254 -21.33 -17.73 -6.55
C LYS A 254 -22.45 -17.23 -7.46
N ALA A 255 -23.53 -16.67 -6.90
CA ALA A 255 -24.67 -16.18 -7.66
C ALA A 255 -24.33 -15.00 -8.60
N LYS A 256 -23.20 -14.30 -8.37
CA LYS A 256 -22.77 -13.14 -9.14
C LYS A 256 -22.32 -13.50 -10.55
N GLU A 257 -21.86 -14.72 -10.77
CA GLU A 257 -21.48 -15.17 -12.11
C GLU A 257 -22.69 -15.23 -13.04
N ALA A 258 -23.80 -15.82 -12.56
CA ALA A 258 -25.02 -15.95 -13.34
C ALA A 258 -25.79 -14.61 -13.49
N SER A 259 -25.75 -13.75 -12.47
CA SER A 259 -26.54 -12.51 -12.43
C SER A 259 -25.82 -11.30 -13.02
N GLU A 260 -24.49 -11.26 -12.93
CA GLU A 260 -23.68 -10.08 -13.24
C GLU A 260 -22.47 -10.39 -14.14
N GLY A 261 -22.21 -11.67 -14.45
CA GLY A 261 -21.03 -12.06 -15.21
C GLY A 261 -19.72 -11.90 -14.44
N ILE A 262 -19.79 -11.80 -13.10
CA ILE A 262 -18.59 -11.73 -12.24
C ILE A 262 -18.28 -13.14 -11.72
N PRO A 263 -17.14 -13.73 -12.12
CA PRO A 263 -16.81 -15.11 -11.82
C PRO A 263 -16.67 -15.35 -10.32
N PHE A 264 -17.11 -16.53 -9.88
CA PHE A 264 -16.94 -16.97 -8.50
C PHE A 264 -15.46 -17.23 -8.20
N GLU A 265 -14.88 -16.49 -7.25
CA GLU A 265 -13.43 -16.48 -7.02
C GLU A 265 -12.86 -17.88 -6.73
N TRP A 266 -13.54 -18.67 -5.90
CA TRP A 266 -13.06 -19.97 -5.42
C TRP A 266 -13.05 -21.07 -6.49
N ASN A 267 -13.52 -20.79 -7.70
CA ASN A 267 -13.29 -21.66 -8.86
C ASN A 267 -11.89 -21.47 -9.47
N TYR A 268 -11.21 -20.36 -9.16
CA TYR A 268 -9.97 -19.93 -9.83
C TYR A 268 -8.80 -19.69 -8.88
N VAL A 269 -9.07 -19.45 -7.59
CA VAL A 269 -8.04 -19.22 -6.58
C VAL A 269 -8.14 -20.20 -5.43
N VAL A 270 -6.99 -20.45 -4.80
CA VAL A 270 -6.87 -21.19 -3.54
C VAL A 270 -6.22 -20.28 -2.52
N GLU A 271 -6.89 -20.06 -1.40
CA GLU A 271 -6.30 -19.37 -0.25
C GLU A 271 -5.68 -20.41 0.69
N SER A 272 -4.36 -20.33 0.89
CA SER A 272 -3.66 -21.19 1.84
C SER A 272 -4.00 -20.77 3.27
N GLN A 273 -4.70 -21.62 4.01
CA GLN A 273 -4.96 -21.34 5.42
C GLN A 273 -3.70 -21.57 6.26
N CYS A 274 -3.26 -20.54 6.98
CA CYS A 274 -2.32 -20.68 8.09
C CYS A 274 -3.04 -21.37 9.27
N ARG A 275 -2.98 -22.70 9.32
CA ARG A 275 -3.33 -23.44 10.54
C ARG A 275 -2.15 -23.36 11.50
N ILE A 276 -2.32 -22.67 12.62
CA ILE A 276 -1.39 -22.78 13.74
C ILE A 276 -1.59 -24.19 14.31
N PRO A 277 -0.54 -25.04 14.37
CA PRO A 277 -0.64 -26.35 15.00
C PRO A 277 -1.13 -26.16 16.44
N THR A 278 -2.24 -26.81 16.78
CA THR A 278 -2.76 -26.89 18.16
C THR A 278 -1.97 -27.89 18.99
#